data_AF-A0A4Q6AGG4-F1
#
_entry.id   AF-A0A4Q6AGG4-F1
#
_cell.length_a   1.000
_cell.length_b   1.000
_cell.length_c   1.000
_cell.angle_alpha   90.00
_cell.angle_beta   90.00
_cell.angle_gamma   90.00
#
_symmetry.space_group_name_H-M   'P 1'
#
loop_
_entity.id
_entity.type
_entity.pdbx_description
1 polymer ?
#
loop_
_entity_poly.entity_id
_entity_poly.type
_entity_poly.pdbx_seq_one_letter_code
_entity_poly.pdbx_strand_id
1 'polypeptide(L)' 'MEVLQSFMPCINAEKAAGILSRREREILSLIINGYTNSEIAGLLFVSCRTVDTHRQNMLAKLGARNTAVLVRYA' A
#
# COMPACT_ATOMS: atom_id res chain seq x y z
N MET A 1 24.24 3.01 25.92
CA MET A 1 22.77 3.14 25.93
C MET A 1 22.36 3.54 24.52
N GLU A 2 22.51 2.65 23.55
CA GLU A 2 22.13 2.86 22.14
C GLU A 2 21.80 1.49 21.54
N VAL A 3 20.53 1.10 21.61
CA VAL A 3 20.02 -0.12 20.94
C VAL A 3 18.54 0.09 20.62
N LEU A 4 18.26 1.00 19.67
CA LEU A 4 16.93 1.17 19.08
C LEU A 4 17.03 1.57 17.58
N GLN A 5 17.89 0.91 16.81
CA GLN A 5 17.93 1.11 15.35
C GLN A 5 17.98 -0.19 14.51
N SER A 6 17.91 -1.39 15.11
CA SER A 6 18.14 -2.65 14.36
C SER A 6 16.97 -3.63 14.29
N PHE A 7 15.71 -3.16 14.23
CA PHE A 7 14.59 -4.10 14.04
C PHE A 7 13.49 -3.64 13.08
N MET A 8 13.85 -3.15 11.89
CA MET A 8 13.00 -3.34 10.71
C MET A 8 13.90 -3.49 9.47
N PRO A 9 13.63 -4.45 8.56
CA PRO A 9 14.33 -4.49 7.29
C PRO A 9 14.04 -3.17 6.58
N CYS A 10 15.10 -2.48 6.18
CA CYS A 10 15.09 -1.38 5.23
C CYS A 10 14.43 -1.85 3.92
N ILE A 11 13.10 -1.75 3.84
CA ILE A 11 12.36 -1.91 2.60
C ILE A 11 12.07 -0.49 2.10
N ASN A 12 12.90 0.01 1.18
CA ASN A 12 12.81 1.38 0.68
C ASN A 12 11.41 1.68 0.12
N ALA A 13 10.67 2.55 0.81
CA ALA A 13 9.45 3.19 0.31
C ALA A 13 9.66 3.85 -1.07
N GLU A 14 10.88 4.34 -1.31
CA GLU A 14 11.31 4.96 -2.57
C GLU A 14 11.24 4.02 -3.77
N LYS A 15 11.47 2.71 -3.57
CA LYS A 15 11.34 1.71 -4.65
C LYS A 15 9.88 1.45 -5.01
N ALA A 16 8.98 1.47 -4.02
CA ALA A 16 7.55 1.29 -4.25
C ALA A 16 6.96 2.44 -5.07
N ALA A 17 7.45 3.67 -4.84
CA ALA A 17 7.00 4.86 -5.57
C ALA A 17 7.24 4.77 -7.08
N GLY A 18 8.29 4.08 -7.53
CA GLY A 18 8.60 3.89 -8.96
C GLY A 18 7.85 2.72 -9.62
N ILE A 19 7.39 1.74 -8.85
CA ILE A 19 6.77 0.50 -9.34
C ILE A 19 5.24 0.64 -9.45
N LEU A 20 4.64 1.43 -8.55
CA LEU A 20 3.19 1.61 -8.49
C LEU A 20 2.70 2.69 -9.47
N SER A 21 1.56 2.41 -10.10
CA SER A 21 0.84 3.42 -10.89
C SER A 21 0.30 4.52 -9.98
N ARG A 22 -0.06 5.66 -10.58
CA ARG A 22 -0.67 6.79 -9.86
C ARG A 22 -1.87 6.37 -9.02
N ARG A 23 -2.77 5.55 -9.59
CA ARG A 23 -3.99 5.11 -8.92
C ARG A 23 -3.71 4.15 -7.77
N GLU A 24 -2.73 3.27 -7.93
CA GLU A 24 -2.28 2.37 -6.88
C GLU A 24 -1.67 3.14 -5.71
N ARG A 25 -0.86 4.18 -5.97
CA ARG A 25 -0.34 5.05 -4.90
C ARG A 25 -1.44 5.77 -4.15
N GLU A 26 -2.45 6.31 -4.84
CA GLU A 26 -3.62 6.93 -4.19
C GLU A 26 -4.34 5.95 -3.26
N ILE A 27 -4.60 4.74 -3.75
CA ILE A 27 -5.26 3.69 -2.94
C ILE A 27 -4.37 3.29 -1.76
N LEU A 28 -3.06 3.14 -1.96
CA LEU A 28 -2.11 2.82 -0.89
C LEU A 28 -2.12 3.88 0.21
N SER A 29 -2.09 5.17 -0.16
CA SER A 29 -2.17 6.27 0.80
C SER A 29 -3.47 6.20 1.62
N LEU A 30 -4.61 5.90 1.00
CA LEU A 30 -5.87 5.76 1.73
C LEU A 30 -5.86 4.54 2.67
N ILE A 31 -5.25 3.43 2.24
CA ILE A 31 -5.09 2.24 3.10
C ILE A 31 -4.25 2.58 4.35
N ILE A 32 -3.18 3.35 4.20
CA ILE A 32 -2.30 3.75 5.31
C ILE A 32 -3.03 4.69 6.28
N ASN A 33 -3.92 5.54 5.75
CA ASN A 33 -4.80 6.37 6.57
C ASN A 33 -5.93 5.58 7.26
N GLY A 34 -5.99 4.26 7.09
CA GLY A 34 -6.94 3.38 7.77
C GLY A 34 -8.29 3.25 7.09
N TYR A 35 -8.47 3.76 5.86
CA TYR A 35 -9.73 3.61 5.14
C TYR A 35 -9.96 2.17 4.70
N THR A 36 -11.20 1.71 4.83
CA THR A 36 -11.68 0.43 4.32
C THR A 36 -11.83 0.47 2.79
N ASN A 37 -11.84 -0.70 2.14
CA ASN A 37 -12.04 -0.78 0.69
C ASN A 37 -13.34 -0.12 0.22
N SER A 38 -14.39 -0.14 1.05
CA SER A 38 -15.68 0.48 0.77
C SER A 38 -15.63 2.01 0.85
N GLU A 39 -14.92 2.56 1.83
CA GLU A 39 -14.70 4.00 1.94
C GLU A 39 -13.81 4.51 0.80
N ILE A 40 -12.74 3.78 0.47
CA ILE A 40 -11.87 4.08 -0.67
C ILE A 40 -12.69 4.09 -1.96
N ALA A 41 -13.54 3.10 -2.17
CA ALA A 41 -14.45 3.03 -3.31
C ALA A 41 -15.34 4.28 -3.41
N GLY A 42 -15.90 4.72 -2.28
CA GLY A 42 -16.68 5.96 -2.19
C GLY A 42 -15.88 7.22 -2.51
N LEU A 43 -14.69 7.37 -1.93
CA LEU A 43 -13.80 8.54 -2.14
C LEU A 43 -13.30 8.63 -3.58
N LEU A 44 -13.06 7.49 -4.20
CA LEU A 44 -12.46 7.39 -5.52
C LEU A 44 -13.50 7.23 -6.65
N PHE A 45 -14.79 7.18 -6.31
CA PHE A 45 -15.92 6.95 -7.22
C PHE A 45 -15.74 5.69 -8.09
N VAL A 46 -15.25 4.60 -7.48
CA VAL A 46 -15.06 3.30 -8.14
C VAL A 46 -15.75 2.20 -7.35
N SER A 47 -15.89 1.01 -7.94
CA SER A 47 -16.45 -0.13 -7.21
C SER A 47 -15.45 -0.70 -6.18
N CYS A 48 -15.94 -1.30 -5.10
CA CYS A 48 -15.10 -2.03 -4.14
C CYS A 48 -14.26 -3.11 -4.83
N ARG A 49 -14.81 -3.75 -5.88
CA ARG A 49 -14.11 -4.74 -6.70
C ARG A 49 -12.93 -4.13 -7.45
N THR A 50 -13.08 -2.91 -7.95
CA THR A 50 -11.99 -2.17 -8.62
C THR A 50 -10.86 -1.89 -7.63
N VAL A 51 -11.19 -1.47 -6.41
CA VAL A 51 -10.18 -1.27 -5.34
C VAL A 51 -9.47 -2.59 -5.02
N ASP A 52 -10.20 -3.70 -4.94
CA ASP A 52 -9.61 -5.02 -4.71
C ASP A 52 -8.64 -5.43 -5.84
N THR A 53 -9.04 -5.26 -7.11
CA THR A 53 -8.16 -5.50 -8.26
C THR A 53 -6.89 -4.66 -8.20
N HIS A 54 -6.99 -3.36 -7.87
CA HIS A 54 -5.81 -2.53 -7.70
C HIS A 54 -4.92 -3.02 -6.55
N ARG A 55 -5.49 -3.48 -5.44
CA ARG A 55 -4.73 -4.06 -4.32
C ARG A 55 -4.00 -5.35 -4.72
N GLN A 56 -4.66 -6.24 -5.44
CA GLN A 56 -4.02 -7.46 -5.94
C GLN A 56 -2.86 -7.14 -6.88
N ASN A 57 -3.04 -6.17 -7.79
CA ASN A 57 -1.98 -5.71 -8.67
C ASN A 57 -0.81 -5.09 -7.90
N MET A 58 -1.07 -4.28 -6.86
CA MET A 58 -0.03 -3.74 -5.98
C MET A 58 0.76 -4.84 -5.27
N LEU A 59 0.06 -5.83 -4.71
CA LEU A 59 0.69 -6.97 -4.04
C LEU A 59 1.59 -7.74 -4.98
N ALA A 60 1.09 -8.04 -6.19
CA ALA A 60 1.86 -8.74 -7.22
C ALA A 60 3.10 -7.93 -7.65
N LYS A 61 2.96 -6.63 -7.89
CA LYS A 61 4.04 -5.73 -8.30
C LYS A 61 5.13 -5.57 -7.22
N LEU A 62 4.73 -5.54 -5.94
CA LEU A 62 5.65 -5.36 -4.82
C LEU A 62 6.17 -6.69 -4.23
N GLY A 63 5.69 -7.83 -4.73
CA GLY A 63 5.98 -9.14 -4.15
C GLY A 63 5.44 -9.29 -2.72
N ALA A 64 4.45 -8.49 -2.35
CA ALA A 64 3.89 -8.43 -1.01
C ALA A 64 2.81 -9.51 -0.82
N ARG A 65 2.83 -10.19 0.32
CA ARG A 65 1.87 -11.27 0.62
C ARG A 65 0.53 -10.76 1.15
N ASN A 66 0.52 -9.57 1.75
CA ASN A 66 -0.69 -8.98 2.31
C ASN A 66 -0.57 -7.46 2.42
N THR A 67 -1.70 -6.83 2.69
CA THR A 67 -1.82 -5.37 2.82
C THR A 67 -1.07 -4.80 4.02
N ALA A 68 -0.90 -5.57 5.11
CA ALA A 68 -0.06 -5.14 6.22
C ALA A 68 1.42 -5.02 5.80
N VAL A 69 1.88 -5.82 4.82
CA VAL A 69 3.18 -5.61 4.21
C VAL A 69 3.18 -4.34 3.37
N LEU A 70 2.10 -4.04 2.62
CA LEU A 70 1.99 -2.79 1.83
C LEU A 70 2.18 -1.53 2.67
N VAL A 71 1.64 -1.50 3.90
CA VAL A 71 1.78 -0.37 4.83
C VAL A 71 3.24 -0.10 5.20
N ARG A 72 4.13 -1.09 5.12
CA ARG A 72 5.58 -0.90 5.37
C ARG A 72 6.34 -0.27 4.20
N TYR A 73 5.71 -0.10 3.04
CA TYR A 73 6.33 0.49 1.84
C TYR A 73 6.05 1.99 1.69
N ALA A 74 5.46 2.64 2.69
CA ALA A 74 5.25 4.09 2.74
C ALA A 74 5.96 4.69 3.94
#